data_AF-A0AAW4ELX2-F1
#
_entry.id   AF-A0AAW4ELX2-F1
#
_cell.length_a   1.000
_cell.length_b   1.000
_cell.length_c   1.000
_cell.angle_alpha   90.00
_cell.angle_beta   90.00
_cell.angle_gamma   90.00
#
_symmetry.space_group_name_H-M   'P 1'
#
loop_
_entity.id
_entity.type
_entity.pdbx_description
1 polymer ?
#
loop_
_entity_poly.entity_id
_entity_poly.type
_entity_poly.pdbx_seq_one_letter_code
_entity_poly.pdbx_strand_id
1 'polypeptide(L)' 'MRKSEVINYFGGVCKTALALGIKHPSVSEWPEIIPEVRAYQVEKITNGRLKFDQSLYQNSTDSAG' A
#
# COMPACT_ATOMS: atom_id res chain seq x y z
N MET A 1 3.02 -5.28 1.57
CA MET A 1 2.59 -5.26 0.16
C MET A 1 3.54 -4.38 -0.62
N ARG A 2 4.05 -4.80 -1.79
CA ARG A 2 5.02 -3.98 -2.55
C ARG A 2 4.33 -2.92 -3.40
N LYS A 3 4.95 -1.75 -3.49
CA LYS A 3 4.51 -0.63 -4.33
C LYS A 3 4.34 -1.02 -5.80
N SER A 4 5.30 -1.77 -6.33
CA SER A 4 5.29 -2.23 -7.73
C SER A 4 4.08 -3.11 -8.03
N GLU A 5 3.69 -4.01 -7.12
CA GLU A 5 2.52 -4.86 -7.27
C GLU A 5 1.23 -4.03 -7.33
N VAL A 6 1.10 -3.05 -6.45
CA VAL A 6 -0.06 -2.14 -6.42
C VAL A 6 -0.14 -1.33 -7.71
N ILE A 7 0.97 -0.73 -8.14
CA ILE A 7 1.02 0.06 -9.38
C ILE A 7 0.69 -0.81 -10.59
N ASN A 8 1.22 -2.03 -10.66
CA ASN A 8 0.96 -2.95 -11.76
C ASN A 8 -0.51 -3.38 -11.80
N TYR A 9 -1.11 -3.66 -10.64
CA TYR A 9 -2.52 -4.04 -10.53
C TYR A 9 -3.46 -2.93 -11.03
N PHE A 10 -3.24 -1.68 -10.58
CA PHE A 10 -4.09 -0.55 -10.99
C PHE A 10 -3.72 -0.02 -12.38
N GLY A 11 -2.56 -0.39 -12.93
CA GLY A 11 -2.09 0.05 -14.25
C GLY A 11 -1.47 1.45 -14.25
N GLY A 12 -0.78 1.81 -13.17
CA GLY A 12 0.02 3.03 -13.06
C GLY A 12 -0.26 3.86 -11.79
N VAL A 13 0.71 4.71 -11.43
CA VAL A 13 0.65 5.63 -10.28
C VAL A 13 -0.64 6.46 -10.29
N CYS A 14 -1.04 6.94 -11.48
CA CYS A 14 -2.22 7.78 -11.60
C CYS A 14 -3.50 7.04 -11.23
N LYS A 15 -3.67 5.83 -11.76
CA LYS A 15 -4.83 4.99 -11.48
C LYS A 15 -4.86 4.50 -10.04
N THR A 16 -3.70 4.18 -9.45
CA THR A 16 -3.59 3.86 -8.02
C THR A 16 -4.06 5.01 -7.14
N ALA A 17 -3.63 6.24 -7.44
CA ALA A 17 -4.00 7.42 -6.66
C ALA A 17 -5.51 7.69 -6.73
N LEU A 18 -6.10 7.59 -7.93
CA LEU A 18 -7.55 7.71 -8.15
C LEU A 18 -8.32 6.62 -7.39
N ALA A 19 -7.89 5.37 -7.45
CA ALA A 19 -8.53 4.25 -6.76
C ALA A 19 -8.51 4.40 -5.23
N LEU A 20 -7.48 5.08 -4.69
CA LEU A 20 -7.32 5.36 -3.26
C LEU A 20 -7.84 6.73 -2.82
N GLY A 21 -8.32 7.57 -3.75
CA GLY A 21 -8.77 8.92 -3.46
C GLY A 21 -7.67 9.85 -2.92
N ILE A 22 -6.42 9.66 -3.35
CA ILE A 22 -5.27 10.49 -2.93
C ILE A 22 -4.58 11.18 -4.10
N LYS A 23 -3.65 12.08 -3.78
CA LYS A 23 -2.84 12.78 -4.78
C LYS A 23 -1.76 11.87 -5.36
N HIS A 24 -1.45 12.07 -6.65
CA HIS A 24 -0.40 11.32 -7.36
C HIS A 24 0.98 11.33 -6.67
N PRO A 25 1.48 12.48 -6.16
CA PRO A 25 2.77 12.51 -5.47
C PRO A 25 2.83 11.55 -4.28
N SER A 26 1.72 11.40 -3.54
CA SER A 26 1.65 10.50 -2.39
C SER A 26 1.90 9.03 -2.76
N VAL A 27 1.52 8.59 -3.97
CA VAL A 27 1.80 7.23 -4.44
C VAL A 27 3.26 7.11 -4.91
N SER A 28 3.78 8.16 -5.57
CA SER A 28 5.18 8.21 -6.00
C SER A 28 6.16 8.20 -4.83
N GLU A 29 5.78 8.78 -3.69
CA GLU A 29 6.60 8.86 -2.47
C GLU A 29 6.60 7.59 -1.61
N TRP A 30 5.77 6.59 -1.92
CA TRP A 30 5.76 5.36 -1.13
C TRP A 30 7.12 4.65 -1.16
N PRO A 31 7.52 4.01 -0.03
CA PRO A 31 8.65 3.11 0.00
C PRO A 31 8.38 1.85 -0.84
N GLU A 32 9.38 0.96 -0.96
CA GLU A 32 9.19 -0.34 -1.62
C GLU A 32 8.00 -1.11 -1.01
N ILE A 33 7.94 -1.14 0.33
CA ILE A 33 6.77 -1.60 1.08
C ILE A 33 5.87 -0.38 1.32
N ILE A 34 4.66 -0.41 0.78
CA ILE A 34 3.71 0.70 0.96
C ILE A 34 3.29 0.79 2.43
N PRO A 35 2.90 1.96 2.97
CA PRO A 35 2.49 2.07 4.37
C PRO A 35 1.34 1.12 4.73
N GLU A 36 1.33 0.63 5.97
CA GLU A 36 0.36 -0.37 6.46
C GLU A 36 -1.09 0.02 6.18
N VAL A 37 -1.47 1.26 6.54
CA VAL A 37 -2.81 1.83 6.31
C VAL A 37 -3.17 1.80 4.82
N ARG A 38 -2.21 2.02 3.92
CA ARG A 38 -2.44 1.97 2.47
C ARG A 38 -2.62 0.55 1.98
N ALA A 39 -1.86 -0.41 2.51
CA ALA A 39 -2.03 -1.81 2.16
C ALA A 39 -3.41 -2.35 2.59
N TYR A 40 -3.92 -1.95 3.76
CA TYR A 40 -5.30 -2.28 4.16
C TYR A 40 -6.35 -1.63 3.24
N GLN A 41 -6.17 -0.37 2.85
CA GLN A 41 -7.06 0.29 1.90
C GLN A 41 -7.06 -0.45 0.55
N VAL A 42 -5.87 -0.79 0.04
CA VAL A 42 -5.69 -1.54 -1.21
C VAL A 42 -6.37 -2.90 -1.15
N GLU A 43 -6.21 -3.66 -0.07
CA GLU A 43 -6.87 -4.96 0.08
C GLU A 43 -8.40 -4.83 0.01
N LYS A 44 -8.99 -3.84 0.69
CA LYS A 44 -10.43 -3.59 0.67
C LYS A 44 -10.94 -3.23 -0.73
N ILE A 45 -10.29 -2.30 -1.42
CA ILE A 45 -10.75 -1.88 -2.76
C ILE A 45 -10.52 -2.96 -3.82
N THR A 46 -9.54 -3.85 -3.62
CA THR A 46 -9.27 -4.97 -4.53
C THR A 46 -10.03 -6.25 -4.18
N ASN A 47 -10.91 -6.21 -3.17
CA ASN A 47 -11.64 -7.35 -2.65
C ASN A 47 -10.73 -8.55 -2.34
N GLY A 48 -9.55 -8.30 -1.74
CA GLY A 48 -8.60 -9.34 -1.35
C GLY A 48 -7.72 -9.89 -2.48
N ARG A 49 -7.76 -9.32 -3.69
CA ARG A 49 -6.83 -9.71 -4.78
C ARG A 49 -5.38 -9.34 -4.46
N LEU A 50 -5.17 -8.19 -3.83
CA LEU A 50 -3.88 -7.83 -3.24
C LEU A 50 -3.99 -8.05 -1.73
N LYS A 51 -3.27 -9.05 -1.21
CA LYS A 51 -3.35 -9.43 0.20
C LYS A 51 -2.48 -8.54 1.07
N PHE A 52 -3.04 -8.09 2.17
CA PHE A 52 -2.28 -7.47 3.23
C PHE A 52 -1.46 -8.55 3.97
N ASP A 53 -0.15 -8.33 4.10
CA ASP A 53 0.73 -9.20 4.88
C ASP A 53 1.28 -8.39 6.05
N GLN A 54 0.79 -8.73 7.25
CA GLN A 54 1.15 -8.04 8.48
C GLN A 54 2.62 -8.22 8.85
N SER A 55 3.24 -9.34 8.45
CA SER A 55 4.64 -9.63 8.77
C SER A 55 5.61 -8.58 8.19
N LEU A 56 5.21 -7.92 7.09
CA LEU A 56 5.98 -6.86 6.45
C LEU A 56 6.01 -5.55 7.25
N TYR A 57 5.16 -5.42 8.27
CA TYR A 57 5.01 -4.21 9.08
C TYR A 57 5.41 -4.41 10.55
N GLN A 58 5.74 -5.63 10.96
CA GLN A 58 6.06 -5.97 12.35
C GLN A 58 7.46 -5.51 12.84
N ASN A 59 8.08 -4.50 12.22
CA ASN A 59 9.44 -4.06 12.58
C ASN A 59 9.55 -2.66 13.17
N SER A 60 8.55 -2.20 13.93
CA SER A 60 8.69 -1.01 14.81
C SER A 60 7.82 -1.08 16.06
N THR A 61 7.70 -2.25 16.66
CA THR A 61 7.41 -2.37 18.10
C THR A 61 8.61 -3.02 18.77
N ASP A 62 9.76 -2.33 18.72
CA ASP A 62 10.75 -2.49 19.77
C ASP A 62 10.23 -1.72 21.00
N SER A 63 9.82 -2.50 22.00
CA SER A 63 9.96 -2.26 23.43
C SER A 63 10.08 -0.79 23.89
N ALA A 64 9.00 -0.26 24.46
CA ALA A 64 9.10 0.74 25.52
C ALA A 64 7.81 0.72 26.37
N GLY A 65 7.91 0.19 27.58
CA GLY A 65 6.85 0.19 28.59
C GLY A 65 6.85 -1.06 29.46
#